data_AF-A0A2V7WD73-F1
#
_entry.id   AF-A0A2V7WD73-F1
#
_cell.length_a   1.000
_cell.length_b   1.000
_cell.length_c   1.000
_cell.angle_alpha   90.00
_cell.angle_beta   90.00
_cell.angle_gamma   90.00
#
_symmetry.space_group_name_H-M   'P 1'
#
loop_
_entity.id
_entity.type
_entity.pdbx_description
1 polymer ?
#
loop_
_entity_poly.entity_id
_entity_poly.type
_entity_poly.pdbx_seq_one_letter_code
_entity_poly.pdbx_strand_id
1 'polypeptide(L)'
;MHELPMMEAALFQLRAALDVDDPLQLPARLLEGAIAAAREQGVNAARVSDIEFALNDLAADAPVSAEPSIALLRADLAALQRATALPPDVIASIRALQAKLKTRAKAIERTQYRPEGAPIEPLPHPPQELRIEAEPLARKLADAGFVTPSLDGLLADPDSLRFHSINEIVDELDVIAG
;
A
#
# COMPACT_ATOMS: atom_id res chain seq x y z
N MET A 1 -2.57 17.34 14.71
CA MET A 1 -1.38 16.47 14.63
C MET A 1 -0.16 17.35 14.57
N HIS A 2 0.72 17.21 15.56
CA HIS A 2 1.97 17.97 15.68
C HIS A 2 3.08 17.35 14.82
N GLU A 3 2.93 16.08 14.46
CA GLU A 3 3.90 15.25 13.76
C GLU A 3 4.23 15.82 12.38
N LEU A 4 3.23 16.23 11.58
CA LEU A 4 3.48 16.80 10.24
C LEU A 4 4.36 18.07 10.27
N PRO A 5 4.09 19.11 11.10
CA PRO A 5 5.02 20.22 11.27
C PRO A 5 6.43 19.84 11.71
N MET A 6 6.60 18.77 12.52
CA MET A 6 7.94 18.30 12.91
C MET A 6 8.66 17.62 11.77
N MET A 7 7.95 16.83 10.96
CA MET A 7 8.51 16.23 9.75
C MET A 7 8.93 17.30 8.74
N GLU A 8 8.13 18.36 8.54
CA GLU A 8 8.50 19.50 7.69
C GLU A 8 9.80 20.16 8.17
N ALA A 9 9.94 20.39 9.47
CA ALA A 9 11.13 20.99 10.05
C ALA A 9 12.37 20.09 9.92
N ALA A 10 12.24 18.79 10.19
CA ALA A 10 13.33 17.82 10.05
C ALA A 10 13.78 17.68 8.59
N LEU A 11 12.83 17.65 7.65
CA LEU A 11 13.11 17.60 6.21
C LEU A 11 13.78 18.88 5.72
N PHE A 12 13.34 20.04 6.20
CA PHE A 12 13.99 21.32 5.90
C PHE A 12 15.45 21.32 6.34
N GLN A 13 15.74 20.87 7.57
CA GLN A 13 17.11 20.77 8.08
C GLN A 13 17.96 19.81 7.25
N LEU A 14 17.40 18.66 6.88
CA LEU A 14 18.08 17.70 6.02
C LEU A 14 18.44 18.34 4.68
N ARG A 15 17.47 18.96 3.99
CA ARG A 15 17.69 19.58 2.68
C ARG A 15 18.67 20.75 2.72
N ALA A 16 18.69 21.52 3.81
CA ALA A 16 19.65 22.60 4.00
C ALA A 16 21.09 22.10 4.19
N ALA A 17 21.27 20.85 4.61
CA ALA A 17 22.57 20.19 4.74
C ALA A 17 23.02 19.47 3.45
N LEU A 18 22.13 19.31 2.47
CA LEU A 18 22.45 18.72 1.17
C LEU A 18 22.90 19.82 0.19
N ASP A 19 23.85 19.47 -0.68
CA ASP A 19 24.20 20.33 -1.81
C ASP A 19 23.02 20.44 -2.80
N VAL A 20 22.98 21.51 -3.60
CA VAL A 20 21.88 21.75 -4.55
C VAL A 20 21.82 20.67 -5.64
N ASP A 21 22.99 20.12 -6.01
CA ASP A 21 23.14 19.06 -7.01
C ASP A 21 23.19 17.66 -6.37
N ASP A 22 22.91 17.55 -5.06
CA ASP A 22 22.88 16.27 -4.37
C ASP A 22 21.72 15.40 -4.91
N PRO A 23 21.98 14.13 -5.29
CA PRO A 23 20.93 13.23 -5.79
C PRO A 23 19.76 13.05 -4.81
N LEU A 24 19.96 13.28 -3.50
CA LEU A 24 18.92 13.18 -2.48
C LEU A 24 17.92 14.34 -2.50
N GLN A 25 18.19 15.41 -3.25
CA GLN A 25 17.23 16.51 -3.42
C GLN A 25 15.92 16.03 -4.05
N LEU A 26 15.96 15.04 -4.95
CA LEU A 26 14.76 14.49 -5.57
C LEU A 26 13.89 13.71 -4.57
N PRO A 27 14.38 12.65 -3.90
CA PRO A 27 13.58 11.93 -2.90
C PRO A 27 13.16 12.82 -1.73
N ALA A 28 13.97 13.82 -1.34
CA ALA A 28 13.56 14.80 -0.33
C ALA A 28 12.38 15.67 -0.77
N ARG A 29 12.29 16.04 -2.06
CA ARG A 29 11.12 16.75 -2.62
C ARG A 29 9.90 15.84 -2.73
N LEU A 30 10.08 14.55 -3.02
CA LEU A 30 8.98 13.57 -3.00
C LEU A 30 8.38 13.49 -1.59
N LEU A 31 9.22 13.38 -0.57
CA LEU A 31 8.77 13.37 0.82
C LEU A 31 8.09 14.69 1.22
N GLU A 32 8.62 15.84 0.79
CA GLU A 32 7.97 17.15 0.99
C GLU A 32 6.57 17.17 0.37
N GLY A 33 6.42 16.69 -0.85
CA GLY A 33 5.13 16.59 -1.53
C GLY A 33 4.14 15.69 -0.79
N ALA A 34 4.58 14.54 -0.29
CA ALA A 34 3.75 13.62 0.49
C ALA A 34 3.26 14.26 1.81
N ILE A 35 4.16 14.94 2.54
CA ILE A 35 3.82 15.66 3.77
C ILE A 35 2.84 16.81 3.49
N ALA A 36 3.07 17.59 2.42
CA ALA A 36 2.18 18.67 2.01
C ALA A 36 0.78 18.15 1.64
N ALA A 37 0.70 17.04 0.90
CA ALA A 37 -0.58 16.40 0.55
C ALA A 37 -1.34 15.94 1.80
N ALA A 38 -0.67 15.32 2.77
CA ALA A 38 -1.28 14.91 4.04
C ALA A 38 -1.80 16.10 4.85
N ARG A 39 -1.10 17.24 4.82
CA ARG A 39 -1.51 18.47 5.49
C ARG A 39 -2.75 19.09 4.85
N GLU A 40 -2.78 19.16 3.52
CA GLU A 40 -3.85 19.84 2.77
C GLU A 40 -5.13 19.00 2.67
N GLN A 41 -4.99 17.68 2.54
CA GLN A 41 -6.11 16.77 2.28
C GLN A 41 -6.55 15.98 3.52
N GLY A 42 -5.85 16.16 4.64
CA GLY A 42 -6.09 15.46 5.89
C GLY A 42 -5.23 14.19 6.03
N VAL A 43 -4.92 13.86 7.28
CA VAL A 43 -4.06 12.71 7.60
C VAL A 43 -4.92 11.46 7.76
N ASN A 44 -4.59 10.43 7.00
CA ASN A 44 -5.22 9.12 7.02
C ASN A 44 -4.18 8.04 6.70
N ALA A 45 -4.58 6.77 6.74
CA ALA A 45 -3.67 5.64 6.55
C ALA A 45 -2.96 5.67 5.20
N ALA A 46 -3.68 6.02 4.13
CA ALA A 46 -3.11 6.15 2.78
C ALA A 46 -2.03 7.24 2.72
N ARG A 47 -2.30 8.43 3.27
CA ARG A 47 -1.32 9.53 3.28
C ARG A 47 -0.09 9.22 4.13
N VAL A 48 -0.27 8.50 5.22
CA VAL A 48 0.85 8.04 6.04
C VAL A 48 1.69 6.99 5.31
N SER A 49 1.06 6.11 4.51
CA SER A 49 1.76 5.17 3.64
C SER A 49 2.55 5.90 2.53
N ASP A 50 1.99 6.92 1.89
CA ASP A 50 2.70 7.76 0.91
C ASP A 50 3.98 8.38 1.52
N ILE A 51 3.88 8.89 2.75
CA ILE A 51 5.01 9.47 3.49
C ILE A 51 6.05 8.38 3.81
N GLU A 52 5.62 7.19 4.22
CA GLU A 52 6.50 6.05 4.49
C GLU A 52 7.29 5.64 3.25
N PHE A 53 6.63 5.50 2.09
CA PHE A 53 7.30 5.18 0.83
C PHE A 53 8.36 6.23 0.49
N ALA A 54 7.99 7.51 0.50
CA ALA A 54 8.91 8.58 0.19
C ALA A 54 10.08 8.68 1.18
N LEU A 55 9.85 8.41 2.47
CA LEU A 55 10.89 8.39 3.49
C LEU A 55 11.84 7.20 3.32
N ASN A 56 11.32 6.03 2.95
CA ASN A 56 12.14 4.85 2.70
C ASN A 56 13.03 5.03 1.46
N ASP A 57 12.50 5.62 0.38
CA ASP A 57 13.27 5.99 -0.81
C ASP A 57 14.39 6.97 -0.46
N LEU A 58 14.07 8.01 0.33
CA LEU A 58 15.07 8.97 0.80
C LEU A 58 16.14 8.30 1.67
N ALA A 59 15.74 7.39 2.56
CA ALA A 59 16.65 6.75 3.51
C ALA A 59 17.55 5.67 2.86
N ALA A 60 17.15 5.11 1.73
CA ALA A 60 17.90 4.05 1.06
C ALA A 60 19.30 4.51 0.61
N ASP A 61 19.40 5.74 0.11
CA ASP A 61 20.63 6.30 -0.46
C ASP A 61 21.24 7.44 0.40
N ALA A 62 20.69 7.67 1.59
CA ALA A 62 21.12 8.78 2.44
C ALA A 62 22.53 8.56 3.02
N PRO A 63 23.38 9.60 3.07
CA PRO A 63 24.67 9.51 3.74
C PRO A 63 24.49 9.36 5.25
N VAL A 64 25.51 8.82 5.92
CA VAL A 64 25.55 8.68 7.38
C VAL A 64 25.28 10.01 8.11
N SER A 65 25.69 11.14 7.53
CA SER A 65 25.43 12.48 8.08
C SER A 65 23.93 12.84 8.15
N ALA A 66 23.08 12.22 7.33
CA ALA A 66 21.64 12.42 7.31
C ALA A 66 20.89 11.51 8.31
N GLU A 67 21.55 10.53 8.93
CA GLU A 67 20.94 9.59 9.87
C GLU A 67 20.16 10.25 11.01
N PRO A 68 20.64 11.33 11.67
CA PRO A 68 19.89 11.96 12.74
C PRO A 68 18.55 12.53 12.27
N SER A 69 18.52 13.19 11.10
CA SER A 69 17.30 13.77 10.53
C SER A 69 16.34 12.67 10.09
N ILE A 70 16.84 11.59 9.48
CA ILE A 70 16.03 10.42 9.10
C ILE A 70 15.44 9.74 10.33
N ALA A 71 16.20 9.64 11.43
CA ALA A 71 15.70 9.06 12.68
C ALA A 71 14.54 9.88 13.26
N LEU A 72 14.61 11.22 13.22
CA LEU A 72 13.50 12.09 13.63
C LEU A 72 12.27 11.89 12.74
N LEU A 73 12.45 11.91 11.41
CA LEU A 73 11.38 11.66 10.44
C LEU A 73 10.70 10.30 10.66
N ARG A 74 11.48 9.24 10.96
CA ARG A 74 10.95 7.92 11.28
C ARG A 74 10.17 7.88 12.59
N ALA A 75 10.61 8.63 13.61
CA ALA A 75 9.90 8.69 14.88
C ALA A 75 8.52 9.37 14.74
N ASP A 76 8.46 10.48 13.99
CA ASP A 76 7.22 11.17 13.69
C ASP A 76 6.30 10.32 12.80
N LEU A 77 6.85 9.66 11.78
CA LEU A 77 6.11 8.70 10.95
C LEU A 77 5.49 7.58 11.80
N ALA A 78 6.25 7.00 12.72
CA ALA A 78 5.73 5.95 13.60
C ALA A 78 4.59 6.44 14.52
N ALA A 79 4.62 7.71 14.93
CA ALA A 79 3.50 8.31 15.66
C ALA A 79 2.25 8.46 14.77
N LEU A 80 2.43 8.92 13.52
CA LEU A 80 1.34 9.01 12.55
C LEU A 80 0.75 7.62 12.22
N GLN A 81 1.59 6.61 11.96
CA GLN A 81 1.17 5.24 11.70
C GLN A 81 0.30 4.68 12.82
N ARG A 82 0.66 4.93 14.10
CA ARG A 82 -0.17 4.51 15.23
C ARG A 82 -1.50 5.24 15.29
N ALA A 83 -1.53 6.52 14.93
CA ALA A 83 -2.75 7.32 14.94
C ALA A 83 -3.71 6.96 13.79
N THR A 84 -3.18 6.48 12.67
CA THR A 84 -3.96 6.16 11.47
C THR A 84 -3.98 4.67 11.13
N ALA A 85 -3.58 3.80 12.06
CA ALA A 85 -3.51 2.37 11.81
C ALA A 85 -4.87 1.82 11.37
N LEU A 86 -4.86 0.95 10.35
CA LEU A 86 -6.06 0.23 9.97
C LEU A 86 -6.56 -0.61 11.15
N PRO A 87 -7.88 -0.66 11.40
CA PRO A 87 -8.41 -1.51 12.46
C PRO A 87 -8.05 -2.99 12.22
N PRO A 88 -7.76 -3.78 13.28
CA PRO A 88 -7.33 -5.17 13.11
C PRO A 88 -8.32 -6.06 12.35
N ASP A 89 -9.63 -5.78 12.41
CA ASP A 89 -10.65 -6.50 11.63
C ASP A 89 -10.57 -6.20 10.13
N VAL A 90 -10.13 -5.00 9.73
CA VAL A 90 -9.88 -4.65 8.33
C VAL A 90 -8.68 -5.44 7.83
N ILE A 91 -7.58 -5.45 8.59
CA ILE A 91 -6.38 -6.23 8.25
C ILE A 91 -6.73 -7.71 8.14
N ALA A 92 -7.50 -8.26 9.07
CA ALA A 92 -7.96 -9.66 9.01
C ALA A 92 -8.82 -9.93 7.76
N SER A 93 -9.68 -8.99 7.38
CA SER A 93 -10.51 -9.08 6.16
C SER A 93 -9.64 -9.07 4.89
N ILE A 94 -8.61 -8.23 4.85
CA ILE A 94 -7.61 -8.22 3.76
C ILE A 94 -6.94 -9.59 3.64
N ARG A 95 -6.38 -10.11 4.75
CA ARG A 95 -5.66 -11.39 4.75
C ARG A 95 -6.58 -12.56 4.36
N ALA A 96 -7.85 -12.52 4.77
CA ALA A 96 -8.85 -13.53 4.39
C ALA A 96 -9.13 -13.53 2.88
N LEU A 97 -9.34 -12.34 2.29
CA LEU A 97 -9.55 -12.20 0.85
C LEU A 97 -8.30 -12.62 0.05
N GLN A 98 -7.10 -12.18 0.48
CA GLN A 98 -5.82 -12.58 -0.11
C GLN A 98 -5.66 -14.12 -0.11
N ALA A 99 -6.03 -14.80 0.97
CA ALA A 99 -5.92 -16.26 1.05
C ALA A 99 -6.80 -16.97 -0.01
N LYS A 100 -8.03 -16.48 -0.23
CA LYS A 100 -8.95 -17.03 -1.25
C LYS A 100 -8.46 -16.74 -2.66
N LEU A 101 -8.00 -15.52 -2.90
CA LEU A 101 -7.38 -15.11 -4.16
C LEU A 101 -6.15 -15.97 -4.50
N LYS A 102 -5.20 -16.12 -3.57
CA LYS A 102 -4.01 -16.98 -3.74
C LYS A 102 -4.39 -18.45 -3.99
N THR A 103 -5.40 -18.96 -3.30
CA THR A 103 -5.91 -20.33 -3.51
C THR A 103 -6.46 -20.50 -4.93
N ARG A 104 -7.22 -19.52 -5.42
CA ARG A 104 -7.74 -19.51 -6.80
C ARG A 104 -6.63 -19.38 -7.84
N ALA A 105 -5.67 -18.47 -7.65
CA ALA A 105 -4.53 -18.30 -8.56
C ALA A 105 -3.75 -19.60 -8.72
N LYS A 106 -3.46 -20.29 -7.61
CA LYS A 106 -2.78 -21.60 -7.62
C LYS A 106 -3.60 -22.68 -8.34
N ALA A 107 -4.92 -22.65 -8.22
CA ALA A 107 -5.79 -23.57 -8.98
C ALA A 107 -5.73 -23.28 -10.49
N ILE A 108 -5.75 -22.02 -10.90
CA ILE A 108 -5.61 -21.61 -12.31
C ILE A 108 -4.25 -22.07 -12.85
N GLU A 109 -3.16 -21.81 -12.14
CA GLU A 109 -1.82 -22.24 -12.52
C GLU A 109 -1.76 -23.77 -12.73
N ARG A 110 -2.31 -24.54 -11.80
CA ARG A 110 -2.34 -26.01 -11.92
C ARG A 110 -3.13 -26.49 -13.15
N THR A 111 -4.16 -25.77 -13.57
CA THR A 111 -4.92 -26.14 -14.78
C THR A 111 -4.12 -25.95 -16.07
N GLN A 112 -3.06 -25.13 -16.08
CA GLN A 112 -2.20 -24.95 -17.25
C GLN A 112 -1.36 -26.18 -17.57
N TYR A 113 -1.10 -27.04 -16.57
CA TYR A 113 -0.27 -28.24 -16.70
C TYR A 113 -1.08 -29.54 -16.74
N ARG A 114 -2.38 -29.46 -17.07
CA ARG A 114 -3.27 -30.62 -17.06
C ARG A 114 -3.00 -31.55 -18.26
N PRO A 115 -3.00 -32.88 -18.07
CA PRO A 115 -2.98 -33.82 -19.19
C PRO A 115 -4.18 -33.59 -20.13
N GLU A 116 -3.95 -33.68 -21.44
CA GLU A 116 -5.03 -33.59 -22.42
C GLU A 116 -6.13 -34.62 -22.13
N GLY A 117 -7.38 -34.17 -22.12
CA GLY A 117 -8.55 -35.02 -21.85
C GLY A 117 -8.94 -35.17 -20.37
N ALA A 118 -8.21 -34.56 -19.43
CA ALA A 118 -8.62 -34.55 -18.03
C ALA A 118 -9.90 -33.70 -17.81
N PRO A 119 -10.83 -34.13 -16.94
CA PRO A 119 -12.06 -33.39 -16.67
C PRO A 119 -11.77 -32.00 -16.10
N ILE A 120 -12.54 -31.01 -16.54
CA ILE A 120 -12.44 -29.63 -16.03
C ILE A 120 -13.06 -29.59 -14.63
N GLU A 121 -12.21 -29.61 -13.60
CA GLU A 121 -12.65 -29.29 -12.24
C GLU A 121 -12.98 -27.79 -12.12
N PRO A 122 -14.04 -27.44 -11.38
CA PRO A 122 -14.39 -26.04 -11.11
C PRO A 122 -13.29 -25.38 -10.26
N LEU A 123 -12.97 -24.12 -10.59
CA LEU A 123 -12.02 -23.32 -9.82
C LEU A 123 -12.63 -22.95 -8.44
N PRO A 124 -11.86 -23.02 -7.33
CA PRO A 124 -12.32 -22.61 -6.01
C PRO A 124 -12.60 -21.11 -5.98
N HIS A 125 -13.47 -20.68 -5.07
CA HIS A 125 -13.88 -19.29 -4.86
C HIS A 125 -14.31 -18.61 -6.17
N PRO A 126 -15.51 -18.88 -6.69
CA PRO A 126 -16.02 -18.23 -7.89
C PRO A 126 -15.92 -16.70 -7.78
N PRO A 127 -15.71 -15.97 -8.89
CA PRO A 127 -15.47 -14.54 -8.82
C PRO A 127 -16.58 -13.74 -8.12
N GLN A 128 -17.82 -14.19 -8.21
CA GLN A 128 -18.97 -13.60 -7.51
C GLN A 128 -18.86 -13.75 -5.98
N GLU A 129 -18.35 -14.89 -5.48
CA GLU A 129 -18.07 -15.07 -4.05
C GLU A 129 -17.01 -14.06 -3.59
N LEU A 130 -15.92 -13.95 -4.35
CA LEU A 130 -14.83 -13.01 -4.07
C LEU A 130 -15.31 -11.55 -4.09
N ARG A 131 -16.18 -11.18 -5.05
CA ARG A 131 -16.77 -9.85 -5.12
C ARG A 131 -17.61 -9.51 -3.89
N ILE A 132 -18.45 -10.44 -3.42
CA ILE A 132 -19.32 -10.23 -2.24
C ILE A 132 -18.47 -9.93 -1.00
N GLU A 133 -17.32 -10.58 -0.86
CA GLU A 133 -16.39 -10.35 0.25
C GLU A 133 -15.52 -9.09 0.08
N ALA A 134 -15.17 -8.77 -1.16
CA ALA A 134 -14.39 -7.59 -1.51
C ALA A 134 -15.17 -6.28 -1.30
N GLU A 135 -16.49 -6.28 -1.55
CA GLU A 135 -17.30 -5.06 -1.48
C GLU A 135 -17.28 -4.34 -0.11
N PRO A 136 -17.52 -5.01 1.04
CA PRO A 136 -17.41 -4.35 2.33
C PRO A 136 -15.98 -3.94 2.68
N LEU A 137 -14.97 -4.67 2.19
CA LEU A 137 -13.57 -4.32 2.38
C LEU A 137 -13.21 -3.04 1.62
N ALA A 138 -13.59 -2.92 0.35
CA ALA A 138 -13.33 -1.74 -0.47
C ALA A 138 -13.88 -0.46 0.17
N ARG A 139 -15.08 -0.52 0.76
CA ARG A 139 -15.66 0.62 1.50
C ARG A 139 -14.80 1.03 2.70
N LYS A 140 -14.37 0.05 3.52
CA LYS A 140 -13.50 0.30 4.67
C LYS A 140 -12.14 0.89 4.27
N LEU A 141 -11.60 0.45 3.12
CA LEU A 141 -10.35 0.97 2.58
C LEU A 141 -10.50 2.40 2.06
N ALA A 142 -11.61 2.70 1.36
CA ALA A 142 -11.94 4.05 0.93
C ALA A 142 -12.14 5.01 2.11
N ASP A 143 -12.79 4.57 3.19
CA ASP A 143 -12.93 5.35 4.43
C ASP A 143 -11.58 5.66 5.08
N ALA A 144 -10.59 4.78 4.91
CA ALA A 144 -9.20 4.98 5.34
C ALA A 144 -8.36 5.80 4.35
N GLY A 145 -8.95 6.23 3.23
CA GLY A 145 -8.34 7.08 2.21
C GLY A 145 -7.60 6.35 1.10
N PHE A 146 -7.66 5.01 1.05
CA PHE A 146 -7.00 4.23 0.01
C PHE A 146 -7.79 4.23 -1.30
N VAL A 147 -7.07 4.26 -2.41
CA VAL A 147 -7.59 4.05 -3.76
C VAL A 147 -7.15 2.65 -4.20
N THR A 148 -8.10 1.80 -4.60
CA THR A 148 -7.87 0.37 -4.82
C THR A 148 -8.27 -0.04 -6.26
N PRO A 149 -7.56 0.44 -7.30
CA PRO A 149 -7.95 0.21 -8.68
C PRO A 149 -8.05 -1.28 -9.05
N SER A 150 -7.18 -2.13 -8.50
CA SER A 150 -7.20 -3.57 -8.80
C SER A 150 -8.41 -4.23 -8.14
N LEU A 151 -8.68 -3.92 -6.86
CA LEU A 151 -9.88 -4.39 -6.16
C LEU A 151 -11.16 -3.88 -6.84
N ASP A 152 -11.19 -2.62 -7.27
CA ASP A 152 -12.32 -2.00 -7.97
C ASP A 152 -12.60 -2.69 -9.31
N GLY A 153 -11.55 -3.15 -10.01
CA GLY A 153 -11.67 -3.98 -11.20
C GLY A 153 -12.43 -5.29 -10.94
N LEU A 154 -12.13 -5.99 -9.83
CA LEU A 154 -12.88 -7.18 -9.40
C LEU A 154 -14.35 -6.86 -9.10
N LEU A 155 -14.63 -5.71 -8.49
CA LEU A 155 -15.99 -5.29 -8.18
C LEU A 155 -16.79 -4.96 -9.44
N ALA A 156 -16.17 -4.30 -10.41
CA ALA A 156 -16.81 -3.89 -11.65
C ALA A 156 -17.13 -5.07 -12.57
N ASP A 157 -16.14 -5.94 -12.83
CA ASP A 157 -16.28 -7.09 -13.72
C ASP A 157 -15.63 -8.35 -13.10
N PRO A 158 -16.34 -9.06 -12.21
CA PRO A 158 -15.78 -10.25 -11.56
C PRO A 158 -15.49 -11.38 -12.56
N ASP A 159 -16.23 -11.48 -13.68
CA ASP A 159 -16.04 -12.55 -14.66
C ASP A 159 -14.74 -12.35 -15.48
N SER A 160 -14.17 -11.15 -15.45
CA SER A 160 -12.85 -10.85 -16.01
C SER A 160 -11.69 -11.36 -15.16
N LEU A 161 -11.92 -11.88 -13.94
CA LEU A 161 -10.85 -12.27 -13.02
C LEU A 161 -9.93 -13.35 -13.63
N ARG A 162 -8.66 -12.99 -13.86
CA ARG A 162 -7.59 -13.88 -14.36
C ARG A 162 -6.42 -13.94 -13.39
N PHE A 163 -5.48 -14.85 -13.63
CA PHE A 163 -4.29 -15.03 -12.81
C PHE A 163 -3.52 -13.73 -12.55
N HIS A 164 -3.28 -12.93 -13.60
CA HIS A 164 -2.57 -11.65 -13.46
C HIS A 164 -3.32 -10.66 -12.58
N SER A 165 -4.61 -10.44 -12.85
CA SER A 165 -5.47 -9.55 -12.07
C SER A 165 -5.59 -10.00 -10.61
N ILE A 166 -5.58 -11.31 -10.34
CA ILE A 166 -5.55 -11.82 -8.96
C ILE A 166 -4.27 -11.37 -8.24
N ASN A 167 -3.11 -11.48 -8.89
CA ASN A 167 -1.85 -11.07 -8.28
C ASN A 167 -1.80 -9.56 -8.05
N GLU A 168 -2.29 -8.76 -9.00
CA GLU A 168 -2.39 -7.30 -8.83
C GLU A 168 -3.23 -6.92 -7.60
N ILE A 169 -4.40 -7.56 -7.41
CA ILE A 169 -5.24 -7.35 -6.22
C ILE A 169 -4.49 -7.78 -4.95
N VAL A 170 -3.81 -8.93 -4.99
CA VAL A 170 -3.07 -9.44 -3.84
C VAL A 170 -1.96 -8.48 -3.43
N ASP A 171 -1.19 -7.97 -4.39
CA ASP A 171 -0.05 -7.08 -4.18
C ASP A 171 -0.54 -5.70 -3.68
N GLU A 172 -1.59 -5.15 -4.28
CA GLU A 172 -2.26 -3.92 -3.81
C GLU A 172 -2.69 -4.06 -2.35
N LEU A 173 -3.36 -5.16 -2.00
CA LEU A 173 -3.81 -5.42 -0.64
C LEU A 173 -2.66 -5.69 0.34
N ASP A 174 -1.52 -6.21 -0.13
CA ASP A 174 -0.35 -6.46 0.70
C ASP A 174 0.31 -5.15 1.11
N VAL A 175 0.49 -4.24 0.14
CA VAL A 175 0.99 -2.88 0.39
C VAL A 175 0.14 -2.14 1.42
N ILE A 176 -1.19 -2.25 1.32
CA ILE A 176 -2.12 -1.59 2.26
C ILE A 176 -2.05 -2.20 3.66
N ALA A 177 -1.85 -3.51 3.76
CA ALA A 177 -1.87 -4.22 5.04
C ALA A 177 -0.53 -4.15 5.81
N GLY A 178 0.59 -3.89 5.13
CA GLY A 178 1.94 -4.06 5.67
C GLY A 178 2.22 -5.51 5.99
#